data_AF-A0A971SC19-F1
#
_entry.id   AF-A0A971SC19-F1
#
_cell.length_a   1.000
_cell.length_b   1.000
_cell.length_c   1.000
_cell.angle_alpha   90.00
_cell.angle_beta   90.00
_cell.angle_gamma   90.00
#
_symmetry.space_group_name_H-M   'P 1'
#
loop_
_entity.id
_entity.type
_entity.pdbx_description
1 polymer ?
#
loop_
_entity_poly.entity_id
_entity_poly.type
_entity_poly.pdbx_seq_one_letter_code
_entity_poly.pdbx_strand_id
1 'polypeptide(L)'
;MLSELNLTEARKGFSSLYDQVFNTFKPTIINRKKSEQVLVLRVDLQKMLLSHFSLKPEVISEDNNSVTLSLDQLELYVNGNTLEEAIKILIEDLKFYAQDYIQRSQLFLHAPNRRSHFPYVLRVLLCDNDEEIRSLLEL
;
A
#
# COMPACT_ATOMS: atom_id res chain seq x y z
N MET A 1 5.84 -3.97 -26.12
CA MET A 1 5.08 -2.82 -25.56
C MET A 1 3.83 -3.36 -24.89
N LEU A 2 3.29 -2.69 -23.86
CA LEU A 2 2.06 -3.12 -23.19
C LEU A 2 0.85 -2.97 -24.12
N SER A 3 -0.23 -3.70 -23.83
CA SER A 3 -1.51 -3.49 -24.51
C SER A 3 -2.08 -2.13 -24.11
N GLU A 4 -2.61 -1.38 -25.08
CA GLU A 4 -3.25 -0.08 -24.86
C GLU A 4 -4.67 -0.10 -25.43
N LEU A 5 -5.63 0.39 -24.65
CA LEU A 5 -7.04 0.55 -25.04
C LEU A 5 -7.50 1.96 -24.74
N ASN A 6 -8.38 2.52 -25.58
CA ASN A 6 -9.07 3.74 -25.16
C ASN A 6 -10.21 3.42 -24.17
N LEU A 7 -10.63 4.40 -23.36
CA LEU A 7 -11.67 4.22 -22.36
C LEU A 7 -13.01 3.69 -22.94
N THR A 8 -13.33 4.02 -24.19
CA THR A 8 -14.57 3.54 -24.82
C THR A 8 -14.51 2.06 -25.16
N GLU A 9 -13.37 1.57 -25.64
CA GLU A 9 -13.11 0.15 -25.90
C GLU A 9 -13.08 -0.65 -24.60
N ALA A 10 -12.31 -0.19 -23.62
CA ALA A 10 -12.21 -0.85 -22.31
C ALA A 10 -13.58 -1.01 -21.64
N ARG A 11 -14.47 -0.01 -21.79
CA ARG A 11 -15.85 -0.06 -21.27
C ARG A 11 -16.74 -1.03 -22.06
N LYS A 12 -16.62 -1.10 -23.39
CA LYS A 12 -17.43 -2.01 -24.22
C LYS A 12 -17.06 -3.47 -23.99
N GLY A 13 -15.79 -3.76 -23.72
CA GLY A 13 -15.24 -5.11 -23.57
C GLY A 13 -14.61 -5.36 -22.21
N PHE A 14 -15.18 -4.83 -21.12
CA PHE A 14 -14.52 -4.88 -19.80
C PHE A 14 -14.27 -6.31 -19.31
N SER A 15 -15.21 -7.24 -19.51
CA SER A 15 -15.02 -8.66 -19.16
C SER A 15 -13.85 -9.27 -19.93
N SER A 16 -13.78 -9.05 -21.24
CA SER A 16 -12.66 -9.55 -22.07
C SER A 16 -11.32 -8.93 -21.66
N LEU A 17 -11.30 -7.64 -21.31
CA LEU A 17 -10.12 -6.97 -20.76
C LEU A 17 -9.69 -7.60 -19.44
N TYR A 18 -10.64 -7.82 -18.52
CA TYR A 18 -10.36 -8.47 -17.23
C TYR A 18 -9.79 -9.88 -17.43
N ASP A 19 -10.44 -10.71 -18.25
CA ASP A 19 -10.00 -12.07 -18.54
C ASP A 19 -8.61 -12.09 -19.19
N GLN A 20 -8.33 -11.15 -20.10
CA GLN A 20 -7.01 -11.03 -20.71
C GLN A 20 -5.95 -10.71 -19.66
N VAL A 21 -6.15 -9.69 -18.83
CA VAL A 21 -5.18 -9.30 -17.78
C VAL A 21 -4.96 -10.44 -16.79
N PHE A 22 -6.05 -11.09 -16.37
CA PHE A 22 -6.02 -12.15 -15.38
C PHE A 22 -5.31 -13.41 -15.90
N ASN A 23 -5.70 -13.92 -17.08
CA ASN A 23 -5.22 -15.19 -17.62
C ASN A 23 -3.83 -15.08 -18.26
N THR A 24 -3.48 -13.93 -18.82
CA THR A 24 -2.19 -13.77 -19.53
C THR A 24 -1.10 -13.10 -18.70
N PHE A 25 -1.42 -12.64 -17.48
CA PHE A 25 -0.49 -11.91 -16.59
C PHE A 25 0.07 -10.63 -17.23
N LYS A 26 -0.58 -10.11 -18.29
CA LYS A 26 -0.14 -8.91 -19.00
C LYS A 26 -0.95 -7.70 -18.55
N PRO A 27 -0.31 -6.66 -18.00
CA PRO A 27 -0.98 -5.41 -17.68
C PRO A 27 -1.46 -4.70 -18.96
N THR A 28 -2.55 -3.94 -18.84
CA THR A 28 -3.11 -3.15 -19.94
C THR A 28 -3.28 -1.71 -19.52
N ILE A 29 -2.84 -0.77 -20.37
CA ILE A 29 -3.04 0.65 -20.16
C ILE A 29 -4.37 1.06 -20.78
N ILE A 30 -5.22 1.74 -20.01
CA ILE A 30 -6.42 2.41 -20.50
C ILE A 30 -6.12 3.90 -20.61
N ASN A 31 -6.27 4.44 -21.82
CA ASN A 31 -6.03 5.84 -22.14
C ASN A 31 -7.36 6.60 -22.29
N ARG A 32 -7.40 7.86 -21.84
CA ARG A 32 -8.47 8.81 -22.15
C ARG A 32 -7.87 10.14 -22.59
N LYS A 33 -8.32 10.65 -23.74
CA LYS A 33 -7.72 11.82 -24.40
C LYS A 33 -6.20 11.61 -24.59
N LYS A 34 -5.42 12.69 -24.66
CA LYS A 34 -3.96 12.63 -24.91
C LYS A 34 -3.09 12.43 -23.66
N SER A 35 -3.64 12.59 -22.46
CA SER A 35 -2.83 12.73 -21.23
C SER A 35 -3.27 11.88 -20.04
N GLU A 36 -4.48 11.31 -20.05
CA GLU A 36 -4.99 10.53 -18.92
C GLU A 36 -4.73 9.04 -19.18
N GLN A 37 -4.01 8.37 -18.28
CA GLN A 37 -3.69 6.95 -18.39
C GLN A 37 -3.94 6.25 -17.05
N VAL A 38 -4.50 5.05 -17.10
CA VAL A 38 -4.69 4.17 -15.93
C VAL A 38 -4.18 2.78 -16.29
N LEU A 39 -3.52 2.10 -15.36
CA LEU A 39 -3.04 0.74 -15.54
C LEU A 39 -4.03 -0.25 -14.91
N VAL A 40 -4.44 -1.27 -15.66
CA VAL A 40 -5.10 -2.46 -15.12
C VAL A 40 -4.04 -3.52 -14.90
N LEU A 41 -3.85 -3.90 -13.64
CA LEU A 41 -2.83 -4.84 -13.19
C LEU A 41 -3.47 -5.84 -12.21
N ARG A 42 -3.05 -7.10 -12.28
CA ARG A 42 -3.50 -8.12 -11.35
C ARG A 42 -2.96 -7.84 -9.94
N VAL A 43 -3.79 -8.02 -8.93
CA VAL A 43 -3.50 -7.62 -7.54
C VAL A 43 -2.25 -8.29 -6.99
N ASP A 44 -2.03 -9.57 -7.27
CA ASP A 44 -0.84 -10.30 -6.82
C ASP A 44 0.46 -9.80 -7.48
N LEU A 45 0.41 -9.37 -8.75
CA LEU A 45 1.55 -8.71 -9.39
C LEU A 45 1.83 -7.35 -8.74
N GLN A 46 0.80 -6.62 -8.34
CA GLN A 46 0.96 -5.40 -7.54
C GLN A 46 1.57 -5.73 -6.17
N LYS A 47 1.09 -6.76 -5.48
CA LYS A 47 1.68 -7.24 -4.20
C LYS A 47 3.15 -7.64 -4.39
N MET A 48 3.50 -8.31 -5.50
CA MET A 48 4.87 -8.67 -5.85
C MET A 48 5.76 -7.43 -6.05
N LEU A 49 5.30 -6.42 -6.79
CA LEU A 49 6.04 -5.17 -6.95
C LEU A 49 6.24 -4.44 -5.61
N LEU A 50 5.22 -4.46 -4.77
CA LEU A 50 5.25 -3.83 -3.45
C LEU A 50 6.08 -4.58 -2.42
N SER A 51 6.46 -5.84 -2.68
CA SER A 51 7.25 -6.66 -1.75
C SER A 51 8.60 -6.02 -1.39
N HIS A 52 9.15 -5.18 -2.27
CA HIS A 52 10.38 -4.42 -2.05
C HIS A 52 10.24 -3.23 -1.07
N PHE A 53 9.02 -2.84 -0.69
CA PHE A 53 8.76 -1.74 0.23
C PHE A 53 8.56 -2.26 1.65
N SER A 54 9.67 -2.55 2.33
CA SER A 54 9.72 -3.13 3.67
C SER A 54 9.36 -2.14 4.77
N LEU A 55 8.57 -2.58 5.76
CA LEU A 55 8.31 -1.83 7.00
C LEU A 55 9.29 -2.33 8.07
N LYS A 56 10.23 -1.49 8.48
CA LYS A 56 11.28 -1.84 9.45
C LYS A 56 11.14 -0.93 10.68
N PRO A 57 10.22 -1.23 11.60
CA PRO A 57 10.15 -0.50 12.84
C PRO A 57 11.38 -0.77 13.71
N GLU A 58 11.97 0.27 14.28
CA GLU A 58 13.00 0.16 15.32
C GLU A 58 12.34 -0.14 16.67
N VAL A 59 12.90 -1.08 17.42
CA VAL A 59 12.42 -1.46 18.76
C VAL A 59 13.28 -0.77 19.81
N ILE A 60 12.66 0.09 20.61
CA ILE A 60 13.31 0.88 21.65
C ILE A 60 12.77 0.42 23.00
N SER A 61 13.67 0.02 23.91
CA SER A 61 13.31 -0.34 25.29
C SER A 61 13.43 0.88 26.19
N GLU A 62 12.39 1.16 26.96
CA GLU A 62 12.30 2.34 27.83
C GLU A 62 12.63 2.00 29.29
N ASP A 63 13.02 2.99 30.08
CA ASP A 63 13.44 2.84 31.49
C ASP A 63 12.34 2.23 32.41
N ASN A 64 11.08 2.38 32.02
CA ASN A 64 9.91 1.84 32.73
C ASN A 64 9.51 0.41 32.29
N ASN A 65 10.36 -0.28 31.52
CA ASN A 65 10.12 -1.56 30.86
C ASN A 65 9.05 -1.54 29.75
N SER A 66 8.54 -0.38 29.34
CA SER A 66 7.71 -0.26 28.14
C SER A 66 8.58 -0.38 26.87
N VAL A 67 7.92 -0.67 25.75
CA VAL A 67 8.54 -0.79 24.44
C VAL A 67 7.94 0.25 23.50
N THR A 68 8.81 1.03 22.87
CA THR A 68 8.45 1.97 21.81
C THR A 68 8.83 1.37 20.46
N LEU A 69 7.91 1.39 19.49
CA LEU A 69 8.20 1.08 18.09
C LEU A 69 8.24 2.36 17.28
N SER A 70 9.36 2.56 16.56
CA SER A 70 9.59 3.72 15.69
C SER A 70 9.57 3.28 14.23
N LEU A 71 8.58 3.72 13.45
CA LEU A 71 8.49 3.46 12.03
C LEU A 71 8.71 4.77 11.25
N ASP A 72 9.97 5.19 11.22
CA ASP A 72 10.42 6.45 10.64
C ASP A 72 10.02 6.62 9.17
N GLN A 73 9.95 5.53 8.39
CA GLN A 73 9.55 5.58 6.98
C GLN A 73 8.15 6.17 6.78
N LEU A 74 7.29 6.08 7.80
CA LEU A 74 5.92 6.60 7.79
C LEU A 74 5.67 7.69 8.84
N GLU A 75 6.69 8.05 9.62
CA GLU A 75 6.58 8.95 10.77
C GLU A 75 5.53 8.46 11.79
N LEU A 76 5.48 7.13 12.05
CA LEU A 76 4.59 6.52 13.04
C LEU A 76 5.40 6.04 14.25
N TYR A 77 4.95 6.39 15.45
CA TYR A 77 5.62 6.07 16.70
C TYR A 77 4.59 5.62 17.72
N VAL A 78 4.76 4.43 18.28
CA VAL A 78 3.80 3.87 19.24
C VAL A 78 4.53 3.33 20.47
N ASN A 79 3.89 3.40 21.63
CA ASN A 79 4.41 2.85 22.88
C ASN A 79 3.41 1.84 23.46
N GLY A 80 3.91 0.73 24.00
CA GLY A 80 3.11 -0.28 24.70
C GLY A 80 3.86 -0.86 25.89
N ASN A 81 3.16 -1.46 26.85
CA ASN A 81 3.79 -2.06 28.02
C ASN A 81 4.61 -3.31 27.66
N THR A 82 4.37 -3.89 26.49
CA THR A 82 5.11 -5.04 25.94
C THR A 82 5.32 -4.84 24.44
N LEU A 83 6.28 -5.57 23.86
CA LEU A 83 6.49 -5.59 22.41
C LEU A 83 5.21 -5.99 21.65
N GLU A 84 4.50 -7.02 22.12
CA GLU A 84 3.26 -7.48 21.50
C GLU A 84 2.15 -6.43 21.53
N GLU A 85 2.05 -5.67 22.63
CA GLU A 85 1.11 -4.55 22.72
C GLU A 85 1.49 -3.43 21.75
N ALA A 86 2.77 -3.05 21.71
CA ALA A 86 3.26 -2.03 20.78
C ALA A 86 3.03 -2.44 19.31
N ILE A 87 3.24 -3.71 18.95
CA ILE A 87 2.96 -4.23 17.59
C ILE A 87 1.48 -4.08 17.25
N LYS A 88 0.57 -4.44 18.17
CA LYS A 88 -0.87 -4.31 17.95
C LYS A 88 -1.28 -2.84 17.73
N ILE A 89 -0.74 -1.93 18.54
CA ILE A 89 -0.99 -0.49 18.37
C ILE A 89 -0.44 -0.01 17.03
N LEU A 90 0.77 -0.42 16.64
CA LEU A 90 1.36 -0.06 15.35
C LEU A 90 0.51 -0.53 14.16
N ILE A 91 -0.04 -1.75 14.23
CA ILE A 91 -0.90 -2.30 13.16
C ILE A 91 -2.19 -1.46 13.03
N GLU A 92 -2.81 -1.08 14.15
CA GLU A 92 -4.00 -0.22 14.13
C GLU A 92 -3.69 1.18 13.58
N ASP A 93 -2.58 1.79 13.99
CA ASP A 93 -2.13 3.08 13.48
C ASP A 93 -1.79 3.03 11.98
N LEU A 94 -1.17 1.94 11.51
CA LEU A 94 -0.92 1.71 10.09
C LEU A 94 -2.22 1.64 9.29
N LYS A 95 -3.22 0.89 9.77
CA LYS A 95 -4.54 0.79 9.14
C LYS A 95 -5.21 2.16 9.09
N PHE A 96 -5.23 2.87 10.22
CA PHE A 96 -5.82 4.20 10.31
C PHE A 96 -5.14 5.18 9.35
N TYR A 97 -3.81 5.23 9.38
CA TYR A 97 -3.02 6.09 8.50
C TYR A 97 -3.24 5.76 7.02
N ALA A 98 -3.24 4.48 6.66
CA ALA A 98 -3.46 4.06 5.27
C ALA A 98 -4.85 4.45 4.75
N GLN A 99 -5.88 4.34 5.61
CA GLN A 99 -7.24 4.77 5.29
C GLN A 99 -7.35 6.30 5.17
N ASP A 100 -6.80 7.08 6.10
CA ASP A 100 -6.80 8.55 5.99
C ASP A 100 -6.04 9.02 4.73
N TYR A 101 -4.90 8.37 4.45
CA TYR A 101 -4.09 8.68 3.27
C TYR A 101 -4.87 8.52 1.98
N ILE A 102 -5.56 7.38 1.77
CA ILE A 102 -6.29 7.14 0.53
C ILE A 102 -7.54 8.01 0.40
N GLN A 103 -8.25 8.24 1.52
CA GLN A 103 -9.42 9.14 1.55
C GLN A 103 -9.05 10.58 1.21
N ARG A 104 -7.85 11.03 1.58
CA ARG A 104 -7.31 12.36 1.30
C ARG A 104 -6.14 12.32 0.33
N SER A 105 -6.18 11.39 -0.63
CA SER A 105 -5.06 11.10 -1.54
C SER A 105 -4.54 12.33 -2.29
N GLN A 106 -5.40 13.26 -2.69
CA GLN A 106 -4.97 14.51 -3.31
C GLN A 106 -4.03 15.31 -2.40
N LEU A 107 -4.36 15.46 -1.12
CA LEU A 107 -3.52 16.18 -0.17
C LEU A 107 -2.18 15.49 0.03
N PHE A 108 -2.20 14.19 0.32
CA PHE A 108 -0.99 13.44 0.68
C PHE A 108 -0.05 13.18 -0.50
N LEU A 109 -0.57 12.92 -1.70
CA LEU A 109 0.26 12.76 -2.90
C LEU A 109 0.90 14.07 -3.36
N HIS A 110 0.32 15.22 -3.01
CA HIS A 110 0.90 16.54 -3.30
C HIS A 110 1.84 17.05 -2.18
N ALA A 111 1.82 16.46 -0.99
CA ALA A 111 2.73 16.81 0.10
C ALA A 111 4.13 16.18 -0.13
N PRO A 112 5.21 16.98 -0.21
CA PRO A 112 6.55 16.47 -0.53
C PRO A 112 7.06 15.39 0.43
N ASN A 113 6.75 15.51 1.72
CA ASN A 113 7.14 14.57 2.76
C ASN A 113 6.22 13.35 2.90
N ARG A 114 5.09 13.29 2.19
CA ARG A 114 4.11 12.19 2.29
C ARG A 114 3.91 11.44 0.99
N ARG A 115 4.29 12.00 -0.16
CA ARG A 115 4.16 11.35 -1.46
C ARG A 115 4.89 10.01 -1.52
N SER A 116 6.08 9.92 -0.90
CA SER A 116 6.88 8.69 -0.83
C SER A 116 6.23 7.59 0.01
N HIS A 117 5.22 7.90 0.82
CA HIS A 117 4.55 6.91 1.67
C HIS A 117 3.57 6.03 0.88
N PHE A 118 3.17 6.46 -0.32
CA PHE A 118 2.13 5.79 -1.11
C PHE A 118 2.36 4.28 -1.33
N PRO A 119 3.57 3.79 -1.68
CA PRO A 119 3.79 2.35 -1.85
C PRO A 119 3.54 1.55 -0.57
N TYR A 120 3.96 2.06 0.59
CA TYR A 120 3.74 1.42 1.89
C TYR A 120 2.26 1.44 2.28
N VAL A 121 1.59 2.57 2.07
CA VAL A 121 0.14 2.72 2.28
C VAL A 121 -0.63 1.72 1.41
N LEU A 122 -0.31 1.65 0.12
CA LEU A 122 -0.96 0.72 -0.79
C LEU A 122 -0.69 -0.73 -0.39
N ARG A 123 0.52 -1.05 0.12
CA ARG A 123 0.85 -2.38 0.63
C ARG A 123 -0.04 -2.77 1.81
N VAL A 124 -0.25 -1.86 2.77
CA VAL A 124 -1.17 -2.06 3.91
C VAL A 124 -2.62 -2.22 3.44
N LEU A 125 -3.08 -1.39 2.49
CA LEU A 125 -4.46 -1.46 1.96
C LEU A 125 -4.77 -2.75 1.19
N LEU A 126 -3.74 -3.46 0.72
CA LEU A 126 -3.89 -4.73 0.02
C LEU A 126 -3.85 -5.95 0.94
N CYS A 127 -3.64 -5.76 2.25
CA CYS A 127 -3.71 -6.81 3.25
C CYS A 127 -5.16 -7.09 3.66
N ASP A 128 -5.49 -8.36 3.87
CA ASP A 128 -6.85 -8.80 4.20
C ASP A 128 -7.13 -8.79 5.72
N ASN A 129 -6.09 -8.81 6.55
CA ASN A 129 -6.20 -8.92 8.01
C ASN A 129 -4.93 -8.42 8.73
N ASP A 130 -5.02 -8.33 10.06
CA ASP A 130 -3.93 -7.83 10.92
C ASP A 130 -2.69 -8.74 10.89
N GLU A 131 -2.84 -10.05 10.69
CA GLU A 131 -1.70 -10.97 10.57
C GLU A 131 -0.90 -10.73 9.30
N GLU A 132 -1.57 -10.42 8.18
CA GLU A 132 -0.89 -10.02 6.96
C GLU A 132 -0.12 -8.72 7.16
N ILE A 133 -0.70 -7.73 7.83
CA ILE A 133 -0.02 -6.46 8.14
C ILE A 133 1.17 -6.71 9.07
N ARG A 134 0.98 -7.55 10.10
CA ARG A 134 2.06 -7.97 11.00
C ARG A 134 3.22 -8.60 10.23
N SER A 135 2.94 -9.45 9.24
CA SER A 135 3.96 -10.10 8.41
C SER A 135 4.76 -9.13 7.53
N LEU A 136 4.27 -7.89 7.35
CA LEU A 136 5.01 -6.83 6.65
C LEU A 136 6.09 -6.18 7.52
N LEU A 137 5.96 -6.30 8.85
CA LEU A 137 6.90 -5.75 9.81
C LEU A 137 8.12 -6.67 9.88
N GLU A 138 9.28 -6.16 9.50
CA GLU A 138 10.56 -6.85 9.61
C GLU A 138 11.14 -6.64 11.02
N LEU A 139 10.48 -7.27 12.00
CA LEU A 139 10.83 -7.30 13.43
C LEU A 139 11.69 -8.52 13.79
#